data_AF-B5U8N7-F1
#
_entry.id   AF-B5U8N7-F1
#
_cell.length_a   1.000
_cell.length_b   1.000
_cell.length_c   1.000
_cell.angle_alpha   90.00
_cell.angle_beta   90.00
_cell.angle_gamma   90.00
#
_symmetry.space_group_name_H-M   'P 1'
#
loop_
_entity.id
_entity.type
_entity.pdbx_description
1 polymer ?
#
loop_
_entity_poly.entity_id
_entity_poly.type
_entity_poly.pdbx_seq_one_letter_code
_entity_poly.pdbx_strand_id
1 'polypeptide(L)'
;MLIILALFCFGAFANAELVCKKTFTETCVETCNCSTTDIPLYTETYTKDWWYAKRDEAVKESGFPEASGTIGYTMLYDRKTCSASTECLFTSTGDKSRISNSTLVIVTADKKVAEFPAYFLPREDLSFPDVDCVLDKYHYKGSEIVSAGCLQVY
;
A
#
# COMPACT_ATOMS: atom_id res chain seq x y z
N MET A 1 1.85 62.63 -7.95
CA MET A 1 1.41 62.53 -6.55
C MET A 1 1.71 61.12 -6.06
N LEU A 2 2.79 60.98 -5.28
CA LEU A 2 3.20 59.76 -4.58
C LEU A 2 2.91 59.99 -3.10
N ILE A 3 2.01 59.21 -2.48
CA ILE A 3 2.00 59.00 -1.04
C ILE A 3 1.71 57.53 -0.80
N ILE A 4 2.77 56.81 -0.43
CA ILE A 4 2.78 55.44 0.06
C ILE A 4 2.82 55.56 1.58
N LEU A 5 1.85 55.01 2.31
CA LEU A 5 2.00 54.77 3.74
C LEU A 5 1.28 53.49 4.15
N ALA A 6 2.12 52.59 4.65
CA ALA A 6 1.83 51.24 5.11
C ALA A 6 0.91 51.23 6.34
N LEU A 7 -0.20 50.49 6.27
CA LEU A 7 -0.89 50.03 7.47
C LEU A 7 -0.33 48.67 7.87
N PHE A 8 0.37 48.67 9.00
CA PHE A 8 0.84 47.49 9.71
C PHE A 8 -0.34 46.82 10.45
N CYS A 9 -0.86 45.71 9.92
CA CYS A 9 -1.76 44.84 10.67
C CYS A 9 -0.93 43.86 11.51
N PHE A 10 -0.65 44.24 12.76
CA PHE A 10 -0.35 43.29 13.83
C PHE A 10 -1.67 42.63 14.25
N GLY A 11 -1.91 41.41 13.79
CA GLY A 11 -3.10 40.63 14.16
C GLY A 11 -2.78 39.15 14.14
N ALA A 12 -2.35 38.65 15.30
CA ALA A 12 -2.09 37.25 15.56
C ALA A 12 -3.36 36.42 15.38
N PHE A 13 -3.51 35.76 14.23
CA PHE A 13 -4.40 34.62 14.12
C PHE A 13 -3.55 33.39 13.91
N ALA A 14 -3.42 32.65 15.02
CA ALA A 14 -2.86 31.31 15.13
C ALA A 14 -3.70 30.24 14.42
N ASN A 15 -4.39 30.62 13.35
CA ASN A 15 -4.99 29.67 12.45
C ASN A 15 -3.89 29.33 11.47
N ALA A 16 -3.18 28.24 11.74
CA ALA A 16 -2.70 27.39 10.67
C ALA A 16 -3.95 26.89 9.91
N GLU A 17 -4.60 27.81 9.19
CA GLU A 17 -5.44 27.47 8.06
C GLU A 17 -4.57 26.57 7.22
N LEU A 18 -5.04 25.34 7.06
CA LEU A 18 -4.57 24.42 6.05
C LEU A 18 -4.36 25.24 4.78
N VAL A 19 -3.11 25.62 4.49
CA VAL A 19 -2.75 26.24 3.24
C VAL A 19 -2.70 25.08 2.25
N CYS A 20 -3.88 24.55 1.92
CA CYS A 20 -4.16 23.96 0.62
C CYS A 20 -3.86 25.09 -0.36
N LYS A 21 -2.59 25.11 -0.77
CA LYS A 21 -2.03 26.13 -1.62
C LYS A 21 -2.88 26.13 -2.88
N LYS A 22 -3.50 27.27 -3.08
CA LYS A 22 -4.62 27.60 -3.96
C LYS A 22 -4.23 27.54 -5.45
N THR A 23 -3.67 26.42 -5.89
CA THR A 23 -3.27 26.19 -7.28
C THR A 23 -4.19 25.16 -7.90
N PHE A 24 -5.19 25.66 -8.62
CA PHE A 24 -5.86 25.02 -9.76
C PHE A 24 -6.38 23.58 -9.56
N THR A 25 -7.70 23.47 -9.44
CA THR A 25 -8.44 22.25 -9.75
C THR A 25 -7.98 21.00 -8.99
N GLU A 26 -7.87 21.08 -7.67
CA GLU A 26 -8.19 19.90 -6.88
C GLU A 26 -9.71 19.71 -7.02
N THR A 27 -10.13 19.10 -8.12
CA THR A 27 -11.19 18.11 -8.01
C THR A 27 -10.72 17.21 -6.88
N CYS A 28 -11.22 17.43 -5.67
CA CYS A 28 -11.23 16.39 -4.66
C CYS A 28 -11.74 15.18 -5.42
N VAL A 29 -10.86 14.22 -5.70
CA VAL A 29 -11.27 12.97 -6.33
C VAL A 29 -12.09 12.30 -5.24
N GLU A 30 -13.38 12.65 -5.19
CA GLU A 30 -14.27 12.38 -4.05
C GLU A 30 -14.56 10.89 -3.87
N THR A 31 -14.15 10.07 -4.83
CA THR A 31 -14.17 8.62 -4.75
C THR A 31 -12.96 8.06 -5.47
N CYS A 32 -12.11 7.33 -4.75
CA CYS A 32 -11.19 6.43 -5.39
C CYS A 32 -11.98 5.22 -5.90
N ASN A 33 -12.06 5.05 -7.23
CA ASN A 33 -12.75 3.88 -7.78
C ASN A 33 -11.83 2.65 -7.90
N CYS A 34 -10.66 2.67 -7.26
CA CYS A 34 -9.90 1.44 -7.08
C CYS A 34 -10.77 0.46 -6.32
N SER A 35 -11.06 -0.66 -6.95
CA SER A 35 -11.84 -1.70 -6.31
C SER A 35 -11.06 -2.28 -5.14
N THR A 36 -11.74 -2.71 -4.08
CA THR A 36 -11.14 -3.50 -3.00
C THR A 36 -10.87 -4.96 -3.42
N THR A 37 -10.73 -5.20 -4.72
CA THR A 37 -10.42 -6.50 -5.30
C THR A 37 -8.98 -6.91 -4.99
N ASP A 38 -8.76 -8.21 -4.96
CA ASP A 38 -7.43 -8.80 -4.86
C ASP A 38 -6.56 -8.30 -6.05
N ILE A 39 -5.41 -7.69 -5.76
CA ILE A 39 -4.36 -7.55 -6.77
C ILE A 39 -3.91 -8.96 -7.15
N PRO A 40 -3.73 -9.27 -8.44
CA PRO A 40 -3.40 -10.63 -8.85
C PRO A 40 -2.10 -11.08 -8.19
N LEU A 41 -2.16 -12.23 -7.54
CA LEU A 41 -0.97 -12.92 -7.07
C LEU A 41 -0.12 -13.38 -8.26
N TYR A 42 -0.75 -14.02 -9.25
CA TYR A 42 -0.04 -14.55 -10.42
C TYR A 42 -0.28 -13.71 -11.67
N THR A 43 0.77 -13.51 -12.45
CA THR A 43 0.71 -12.92 -13.80
C THR A 43 1.52 -13.77 -14.78
N GLU A 44 1.57 -13.39 -16.05
CA GLU A 44 2.42 -14.06 -17.05
C GLU A 44 3.91 -14.02 -16.67
N THR A 45 4.35 -12.95 -16.01
CA THR A 45 5.76 -12.79 -15.59
C THR A 45 6.00 -13.31 -14.17
N TYR A 46 5.08 -13.02 -13.24
CA TYR A 46 5.18 -13.42 -11.83
C TYR A 46 4.35 -14.69 -11.63
N THR A 47 4.92 -15.81 -12.08
CA THR A 47 4.24 -17.10 -12.12
C THR A 47 4.19 -17.75 -10.74
N LYS A 48 3.47 -18.87 -10.63
CA LYS A 48 3.43 -19.68 -9.42
C LYS A 48 4.82 -20.12 -8.95
N ASP A 49 5.69 -20.50 -9.89
CA ASP A 49 7.05 -20.94 -9.60
C ASP A 49 7.92 -19.79 -9.08
N TRP A 50 7.72 -18.58 -9.60
CA TRP A 50 8.40 -17.39 -9.08
C TRP A 50 8.05 -17.13 -7.62
N TRP A 51 6.76 -17.21 -7.27
CA TRP A 51 6.31 -17.03 -5.89
C TRP A 51 6.78 -18.16 -4.96
N TYR A 52 6.86 -19.40 -5.45
CA TYR A 52 7.45 -20.49 -4.66
C TYR A 52 8.94 -20.29 -4.43
N ALA A 53 9.69 -19.82 -5.42
CA ALA A 53 11.09 -19.46 -5.24
C ALA A 53 11.25 -18.36 -4.17
N LYS A 54 10.41 -17.32 -4.22
CA LYS A 54 10.37 -16.25 -3.20
C LYS A 54 10.05 -16.76 -1.80
N ARG A 55 9.08 -17.65 -1.67
CA ARG A 55 8.77 -18.30 -0.40
C ARG A 55 9.97 -19.10 0.12
N ASP A 56 10.61 -19.89 -0.75
CA ASP A 56 11.71 -20.76 -0.36
C ASP A 56 12.97 -19.96 0.03
N GLU A 57 13.17 -18.79 -0.59
CA GLU A 57 14.15 -17.79 -0.14
C GLU A 57 13.84 -17.31 1.28
N ALA A 58 12.61 -16.85 1.54
CA ALA A 58 12.19 -16.40 2.87
C ALA A 58 12.33 -17.50 3.95
N VAL A 59 12.01 -18.75 3.61
CA VAL A 59 12.22 -19.91 4.49
C VAL A 59 13.69 -20.07 4.85
N LYS A 60 14.60 -20.02 3.87
CA LYS A 60 16.06 -20.12 4.11
C LYS A 60 16.58 -18.97 4.97
N GLU A 61 16.09 -17.75 4.73
CA GLU A 61 16.48 -16.56 5.47
C GLU A 61 16.00 -16.57 6.93
N SER A 62 14.94 -17.32 7.26
CA SER A 62 14.49 -17.50 8.65
C SER A 62 15.54 -18.15 9.56
N GLY A 63 16.52 -18.86 8.99
CA GLY A 63 17.58 -19.55 9.72
C GLY A 63 17.15 -20.89 10.34
N PHE A 64 15.89 -21.30 10.18
CA PHE A 64 15.37 -22.58 10.66
C PHE A 64 15.30 -23.58 9.51
N PRO A 65 16.06 -24.69 9.54
CA PRO A 65 16.12 -25.63 8.41
C PRO A 65 14.81 -26.41 8.19
N GLU A 66 13.98 -26.54 9.23
CA GLU A 66 12.65 -27.17 9.17
C GLU A 66 11.54 -26.16 8.85
N ALA A 67 11.88 -24.88 8.67
CA ALA A 67 10.86 -23.86 8.41
C ALA A 67 10.11 -24.17 7.10
N SER A 68 8.84 -23.84 7.11
CA SER A 68 7.98 -23.98 5.94
C SER A 68 7.25 -22.67 5.69
N GLY A 69 6.82 -22.46 4.44
CA GLY A 69 6.13 -21.23 4.09
C GLY A 69 4.82 -21.43 3.35
N THR A 70 4.00 -20.39 3.37
CA THR A 70 2.77 -20.28 2.59
C THR A 70 2.76 -19.01 1.77
N ILE A 71 2.05 -19.04 0.65
CA ILE A 71 1.80 -17.88 -0.21
C ILE A 71 0.32 -17.54 -0.09
N GLY A 72 0.02 -16.31 0.27
CA GLY A 72 -1.33 -15.77 0.40
C GLY A 72 -1.59 -14.65 -0.61
N TYR A 73 -2.87 -14.33 -0.77
CA TYR A 73 -3.35 -13.16 -1.50
C TYR A 73 -3.29 -11.92 -0.61
N THR A 74 -3.21 -10.75 -1.25
CA THR A 74 -3.41 -9.48 -0.56
C THR A 74 -4.70 -8.82 -1.00
N MET A 75 -5.44 -8.27 -0.03
CA MET A 75 -6.54 -7.35 -0.26
C MET A 75 -6.10 -5.94 0.10
N LEU A 76 -6.34 -4.99 -0.80
CA LEU A 76 -6.19 -3.58 -0.51
C LEU A 76 -7.54 -3.02 -0.07
N TYR A 77 -7.58 -2.55 1.17
CA TYR A 77 -8.72 -1.89 1.80
C TYR A 77 -8.57 -0.39 1.65
N ASP A 78 -9.41 0.23 0.82
CA ASP A 78 -9.44 1.68 0.67
C ASP A 78 -9.98 2.34 1.93
N ARG A 79 -9.20 3.25 2.54
CA ARG A 79 -9.75 4.20 3.52
C ARG A 79 -10.36 5.36 2.73
N LYS A 80 -11.28 6.11 3.35
CA LYS A 80 -11.90 7.32 2.78
C LYS A 80 -10.91 8.33 2.13
N THR A 81 -9.62 8.20 2.41
CA THR A 81 -8.51 9.05 1.95
C THR A 81 -7.72 8.47 0.77
N CYS A 82 -8.25 7.51 -0.01
CA CYS A 82 -7.55 6.89 -1.15
C CYS A 82 -6.26 6.15 -0.80
N SER A 83 -6.04 5.94 0.50
CA SER A 83 -4.91 5.20 1.07
C SER A 83 -5.37 3.78 1.34
N ALA A 84 -4.66 2.81 0.79
CA ALA A 84 -5.00 1.41 1.00
C ALA A 84 -4.28 0.82 2.22
N SER A 85 -5.00 0.12 3.07
CA SER A 85 -4.41 -0.85 4.01
C SER A 85 -4.35 -2.23 3.38
N THR A 86 -3.29 -2.99 3.65
CA THR A 86 -3.10 -4.33 3.09
C THR A 86 -3.53 -5.40 4.08
N GLU A 87 -4.37 -6.34 3.67
CA GLU A 87 -4.70 -7.54 4.43
C GLU A 87 -4.14 -8.78 3.73
N CYS A 88 -3.50 -9.66 4.49
CA CYS A 88 -2.95 -10.92 3.98
C CYS A 88 -3.90 -12.08 4.26
N LEU A 89 -4.31 -12.80 3.22
CA LEU A 89 -5.28 -13.87 3.28
C LEU A 89 -4.72 -15.14 2.64
N PHE A 90 -4.79 -16.27 3.34
CA PHE A 90 -4.58 -17.58 2.74
C PHE A 90 -5.91 -18.19 2.36
N THR A 91 -6.01 -18.78 1.18
CA THR A 91 -7.20 -19.57 0.81
C THR A 91 -6.90 -21.04 1.07
N SER A 92 -7.43 -21.58 2.16
CA SER A 92 -7.46 -23.03 2.39
C SER A 92 -8.88 -23.52 2.18
N THR A 93 -9.07 -24.59 1.42
CA THR A 93 -10.37 -25.30 1.32
C THR A 93 -11.57 -24.42 0.91
N GLY A 94 -11.34 -23.32 0.18
CA GLY A 94 -12.37 -22.36 -0.24
C GLY A 94 -12.62 -21.23 0.75
N ASP A 95 -12.13 -21.36 1.99
CA ASP A 95 -12.22 -20.32 3.01
C ASP A 95 -10.98 -19.42 2.97
N LYS A 96 -11.21 -18.11 2.96
CA LYS A 96 -10.14 -17.12 3.14
C LYS A 96 -9.88 -16.98 4.65
N SER A 97 -8.75 -17.50 5.10
CA SER A 97 -8.26 -17.34 6.46
C SER A 97 -7.21 -16.23 6.52
N ARG A 98 -7.28 -15.41 7.57
CA ARG A 98 -6.33 -14.32 7.77
C ARG A 98 -4.95 -14.83 8.16
N ILE A 99 -3.93 -14.17 7.65
CA ILE A 99 -2.53 -14.44 7.98
C ILE A 99 -1.97 -13.27 8.80
N SER A 100 -1.52 -13.55 10.03
CA SER A 100 -0.73 -12.62 10.83
C SER A 100 0.77 -12.84 10.61
N ASN A 101 1.60 -11.84 10.91
CA ASN A 101 3.07 -11.91 10.83
C ASN A 101 3.57 -12.47 9.49
N SER A 102 3.10 -11.87 8.39
CA SER A 102 3.57 -12.21 7.04
C SER A 102 4.42 -11.10 6.47
N THR A 103 5.11 -11.38 5.38
CA THR A 103 5.78 -10.40 4.54
C THR A 103 4.88 -10.13 3.34
N LEU A 104 4.41 -8.89 3.18
CA LEU A 104 3.77 -8.42 1.97
C LEU A 104 4.85 -8.17 0.92
N VAL A 105 4.67 -8.75 -0.26
CA VAL A 105 5.51 -8.55 -1.43
C VAL A 105 4.68 -7.81 -2.48
N ILE A 106 5.17 -6.65 -2.90
CA ILE A 106 4.57 -5.80 -3.94
C ILE A 106 5.51 -5.81 -5.14
N VAL A 107 4.95 -6.02 -6.32
CA VAL A 107 5.66 -5.93 -7.59
C VAL A 107 5.02 -4.88 -8.48
N THR A 108 5.83 -3.93 -8.94
CA THR A 108 5.38 -2.79 -9.76
C THR A 108 5.67 -3.00 -11.24
N ALA A 109 4.99 -2.25 -12.11
CA ALA A 109 5.11 -2.34 -13.56
C ALA A 109 6.54 -2.08 -14.08
N ASP A 110 7.35 -1.33 -13.34
CA ASP A 110 8.78 -1.11 -13.61
C ASP A 110 9.68 -2.24 -13.07
N LYS A 111 9.08 -3.37 -12.67
CA LYS A 111 9.71 -4.60 -12.19
C LYS A 111 10.45 -4.47 -10.85
N LYS A 112 10.17 -3.43 -10.08
CA LYS A 112 10.67 -3.36 -8.69
C LYS A 112 9.88 -4.30 -7.81
N VAL A 113 10.58 -4.97 -6.92
CA VAL A 113 10.01 -5.82 -5.87
C VAL A 113 10.27 -5.12 -4.54
N ALA A 114 9.21 -4.95 -3.76
CA ALA A 114 9.27 -4.33 -2.45
C ALA A 114 8.63 -5.27 -1.42
N GLU A 115 9.27 -5.41 -0.27
CA GLU A 115 8.90 -6.39 0.74
C GLU A 115 8.75 -5.69 2.10
N PHE A 116 7.63 -5.91 2.77
CA PHE A 116 7.30 -5.25 4.03
C PHE A 116 6.72 -6.25 5.00
N PRO A 117 7.01 -6.14 6.32
CA PRO A 117 6.19 -6.80 7.31
C PRO A 117 4.73 -6.37 7.16
N ALA A 118 3.86 -7.33 6.88
CA ALA A 118 2.43 -7.15 6.81
C ALA A 118 1.82 -7.46 8.18
N TYR A 119 1.16 -6.45 8.73
CA TYR A 119 0.45 -6.56 9.99
C TYR A 119 -1.04 -6.34 9.78
N PHE A 120 -1.82 -6.93 10.67
CA PHE A 120 -3.27 -6.78 10.68
C PHE A 120 -3.70 -5.34 11.04
N LEU A 121 -4.79 -4.90 10.39
CA LEU A 121 -5.59 -3.70 10.67
C LEU A 121 -5.91 -3.45 12.15
N PRO A 122 -6.26 -2.21 12.53
CA PRO A 122 -5.65 -0.96 12.18
C PRO A 122 -4.75 -0.59 13.37
N ARG A 123 -3.53 -1.13 13.40
CA ARG A 123 -2.51 -0.45 14.18
C ARG A 123 -2.25 0.88 13.47
N GLU A 124 -2.91 1.94 13.92
CA GLU A 124 -2.80 3.29 13.37
C GLU A 124 -1.34 3.78 13.36
N ASP A 125 -0.47 3.14 14.14
CA ASP A 125 0.96 3.36 14.25
C ASP A 125 1.80 2.69 13.15
N LEU A 126 1.25 1.76 12.38
CA LEU A 126 2.01 1.09 11.33
C LEU A 126 1.90 1.85 10.02
N SER A 127 3.05 2.32 9.54
CA SER A 127 3.20 2.78 8.16
C SER A 127 2.98 1.58 7.23
N PHE A 128 1.77 1.43 6.70
CA PHE A 128 1.53 0.59 5.54
C PHE A 128 2.39 1.10 4.38
N PRO A 129 2.75 0.26 3.39
CA PRO A 129 3.37 0.79 2.19
C PRO A 129 2.49 1.91 1.64
N ASP A 130 3.15 2.99 1.20
CA ASP A 130 2.50 4.13 0.56
C ASP A 130 1.89 3.68 -0.77
N VAL A 131 0.66 3.18 -0.67
CA VAL A 131 -0.12 2.65 -1.77
C VAL A 131 -1.27 3.59 -2.05
N ASP A 132 -1.18 4.22 -3.21
CA ASP A 132 -2.12 5.22 -3.69
C ASP A 132 -3.05 4.63 -4.74
N CYS A 133 -4.31 5.05 -4.73
CA CYS A 133 -5.20 4.83 -5.85
C CYS A 133 -5.09 5.97 -6.87
N VAL A 134 -4.67 5.66 -8.10
CA VAL A 134 -4.57 6.62 -9.21
C VAL A 134 -5.17 6.00 -10.47
N LEU A 135 -6.16 6.69 -11.06
CA LEU A 135 -6.87 6.23 -12.28
C LEU A 135 -7.36 4.78 -12.17
N ASP A 136 -8.05 4.48 -11.05
CA ASP A 136 -8.64 3.17 -10.74
C ASP A 136 -7.64 2.01 -10.61
N LYS A 137 -6.35 2.34 -10.45
CA LYS A 137 -5.26 1.38 -10.25
C LYS A 137 -4.44 1.72 -9.01
N TYR A 138 -4.02 0.69 -8.30
CA TYR A 138 -3.13 0.87 -7.16
C TYR A 138 -1.69 1.09 -7.61
N HIS A 139 -1.01 2.03 -6.96
CA HIS A 139 0.37 2.40 -7.23
C HIS A 139 1.16 2.33 -5.95
N TYR A 140 2.41 1.85 -6.03
CA TYR A 140 3.37 1.95 -4.94
C TYR A 140 4.48 2.91 -5.37
N LYS A 141 4.71 3.99 -4.61
CA LYS A 141 5.70 5.03 -4.94
C LYS A 141 5.59 5.53 -6.39
N GLY A 142 4.35 5.77 -6.84
CA GLY A 142 4.04 6.28 -8.18
C GLY A 142 4.12 5.28 -9.34
N SER A 143 4.39 3.99 -9.08
CA SER A 143 4.37 2.94 -10.12
C SER A 143 3.21 1.97 -9.89
N GLU A 144 2.47 1.65 -10.96
CA GLU A 144 1.33 0.71 -10.91
C GLU A 144 1.77 -0.63 -10.32
N ILE A 145 0.98 -1.16 -9.38
CA ILE A 145 1.17 -2.49 -8.81
C ILE A 145 0.58 -3.52 -9.78
N VAL A 146 1.41 -4.43 -10.27
CA VAL A 146 1.02 -5.46 -11.24
C VAL A 146 0.86 -6.83 -10.60
N SER A 147 1.46 -7.05 -9.44
CA SER A 147 1.31 -8.28 -8.67
C SER A 147 1.59 -8.00 -7.20
N ALA A 148 0.82 -8.62 -6.31
CA ALA A 148 1.09 -8.54 -4.89
C ALA A 148 0.56 -9.77 -4.16
N GLY A 149 1.23 -10.11 -3.06
CA GLY A 149 0.96 -11.33 -2.32
C GLY A 149 1.67 -11.32 -0.98
N CYS A 150 1.36 -12.31 -0.15
CA CYS A 150 1.92 -12.41 1.18
C CYS A 150 2.69 -13.72 1.34
N LEU A 151 3.82 -13.66 2.03
CA LEU A 151 4.63 -14.81 2.41
C LEU A 151 4.58 -14.96 3.91
N GLN A 152 4.22 -16.15 4.40
CA GLN A 152 4.34 -16.47 5.82
C GLN A 152 5.29 -17.63 5.98
N VAL A 153 6.22 -17.53 6.93
CA VAL A 153 7.14 -18.59 7.31
C VAL A 153 6.83 -18.99 8.75
N TYR A 154 6.87 -20.30 9.04
CA TYR A 154 6.69 -20.87 10.38
C TYR A 154 7.94 -21.66 10.79
#